data_AF-A0A836X366-F1
#
_entry.id   AF-A0A836X366-F1
#
_cell.length_a   1.000
_cell.length_b   1.000
_cell.length_c   1.000
_cell.angle_alpha   90.00
_cell.angle_beta   90.00
_cell.angle_gamma   90.00
#
_symmetry.space_group_name_H-M   'P 1'
#
loop_
_entity.id
_entity.type
_entity.pdbx_description
1 polymer ?
#
loop_
_entity_poly.entity_id
_entity_poly.type
_entity_poly.pdbx_seq_one_letter_code
_entity_poly.pdbx_strand_id
1 'polypeptide(L)'
;MLEDERTPCIDLPLLPLELQCISQFMNRLATPVLLDSQIEEFNRDALLHVPGGFGTENMALIEGWTTELAELPEITGRQWVFHEESQTDQGTDLVSRIEKMSPFHSGFADLAHALMGPAGQLLGEEAVLFKEKINFKMPGGDG
;
A
#
# COMPACT_ATOMS: atom_id res chain seq x y z
N MET A 1 43.30 29.42 18.72
CA MET A 1 42.08 30.22 18.51
C MET A 1 42.12 30.70 17.07
N LEU A 2 41.45 30.10 16.10
CA LEU A 2 40.12 29.47 16.12
C LEU A 2 40.14 28.19 15.27
N GLU A 3 39.30 27.23 15.63
CA GLU A 3 39.15 25.90 15.05
C GLU A 3 38.28 25.96 13.77
N ASP A 4 38.69 25.19 12.75
CA ASP A 4 37.94 24.87 11.51
C ASP A 4 37.02 23.68 11.81
N GLU A 5 35.78 23.95 12.22
CA GLU A 5 34.75 22.91 12.43
C GLU A 5 34.20 22.42 11.09
N ARG A 6 34.89 21.48 10.47
CA ARG A 6 34.27 20.56 9.51
C ARG A 6 33.58 19.43 10.29
N THR A 7 32.27 19.53 10.39
CA THR A 7 31.38 18.43 10.82
C THR A 7 31.64 17.20 9.94
N PRO A 8 31.99 16.03 10.49
CA PRO A 8 32.17 14.84 9.68
C PRO A 8 30.80 14.31 9.25
N CYS A 9 30.65 14.03 7.94
CA CYS A 9 29.61 13.16 7.43
C CYS A 9 29.61 11.87 8.24
N ILE A 10 28.59 11.67 9.06
CA ILE A 10 28.37 10.40 9.72
C ILE A 10 27.79 9.49 8.65
N ASP A 11 28.64 8.67 8.04
CA ASP A 11 28.22 7.55 7.22
C ASP A 11 27.38 6.61 8.10
N LEU A 12 26.05 6.75 8.00
CA LEU A 12 25.11 5.76 8.51
C LEU A 12 25.39 4.46 7.75
N PRO A 13 25.71 3.35 8.45
CA PRO A 13 26.03 2.10 7.77
C PRO A 13 24.79 1.60 7.04
N LEU A 14 24.90 1.47 5.71
CA LEU A 14 23.99 0.68 4.91
C LEU A 14 23.95 -0.73 5.51
N LEU A 15 22.81 -1.09 6.10
CA LEU A 15 22.60 -2.41 6.65
C LEU A 15 22.79 -3.48 5.54
N PRO A 16 23.39 -4.65 5.84
CA PRO A 16 23.58 -5.71 4.86
C PRO A 16 22.24 -6.15 4.25
N LEU A 17 22.22 -6.49 2.94
CA LEU A 17 21.00 -6.97 2.26
C LEU A 17 20.31 -8.14 2.99
N GLU A 18 21.07 -8.97 3.73
CA GLU A 18 20.52 -10.07 4.53
C GLU A 18 19.66 -9.58 5.71
N LEU A 19 19.96 -8.42 6.29
CA LEU A 19 19.16 -7.82 7.38
C LEU A 19 17.90 -7.10 6.85
N GLN A 20 17.92 -6.62 5.60
CA GLN A 20 16.71 -6.15 4.92
C GLN A 20 15.72 -7.31 4.68
N CYS A 21 16.22 -8.50 4.33
CA CYS A 21 15.39 -9.70 4.19
C CYS A 21 14.79 -10.20 5.51
N ILE A 22 15.53 -10.10 6.63
CA ILE A 22 15.02 -10.53 7.95
C ILE A 22 13.91 -9.57 8.44
N SER A 23 14.04 -8.26 8.18
CA SER A 23 12.99 -7.28 8.48
C SER A 23 11.70 -7.53 7.66
N GLN A 24 11.82 -7.99 6.41
CA GLN A 24 10.66 -8.30 5.54
C GLN A 24 9.89 -9.54 6.01
N PHE A 25 10.51 -10.44 6.77
CA PHE A 25 9.83 -11.64 7.28
C PHE A 25 8.91 -11.38 8.48
N MET A 26 9.05 -10.24 9.17
CA MET A 26 8.36 -9.99 10.44
C MET A 26 7.03 -9.23 10.34
N ASN A 27 6.67 -8.69 9.17
CA ASN A 27 5.38 -8.02 8.95
C ASN A 27 4.54 -8.77 7.90
N ARG A 28 4.23 -10.04 8.15
CA ARG A 28 3.25 -10.74 7.30
C ARG A 28 1.84 -10.29 7.69
N LEU A 29 1.15 -9.66 6.75
CA LEU A 29 -0.28 -9.43 6.86
C LEU A 29 -0.99 -10.76 7.08
N ALA A 30 -1.73 -10.86 8.19
CA ALA A 30 -2.66 -11.97 8.40
C ALA A 30 -3.75 -11.93 7.31
N THR A 31 -3.64 -12.85 6.35
CA THR A 31 -4.53 -12.96 5.19
C THR A 31 -5.81 -13.70 5.57
N PRO A 32 -7.00 -13.20 5.17
CA PRO A 32 -8.24 -13.92 5.43
C PRO A 32 -8.30 -15.21 4.59
N VAL A 33 -8.74 -16.30 5.23
CA VAL A 33 -9.12 -17.55 4.55
C VAL A 33 -10.63 -17.61 4.54
N LEU A 34 -11.22 -17.70 3.34
CA LEU A 34 -12.67 -17.71 3.17
C LEU A 34 -13.24 -19.10 3.50
N LEU A 35 -14.40 -19.11 4.15
CA LEU A 35 -15.18 -20.33 4.41
C LEU A 35 -15.99 -20.73 3.18
N ASP A 36 -16.35 -22.01 3.06
CA ASP A 36 -17.20 -22.51 1.98
C ASP A 36 -18.52 -21.74 1.89
N SER A 37 -19.13 -21.39 3.03
CA SER A 37 -20.35 -20.58 3.06
C SER A 37 -20.18 -19.17 2.50
N GLN A 38 -18.98 -18.58 2.64
CA GLN A 38 -18.66 -17.27 2.06
C GLN A 38 -18.41 -17.37 0.55
N ILE A 39 -17.81 -18.48 0.10
CA ILE A 39 -17.66 -18.78 -1.33
C ILE A 39 -19.05 -18.98 -1.96
N GLU A 40 -19.95 -19.69 -1.29
CA GLU A 40 -21.36 -19.84 -1.73
C GLU A 40 -22.11 -18.50 -1.77
N GLU A 41 -21.92 -17.63 -0.77
CA GLU A 41 -22.46 -16.26 -0.77
C GLU A 41 -21.96 -15.47 -1.98
N PHE A 42 -20.65 -15.48 -2.24
CA PHE A 42 -20.08 -14.82 -3.42
C PHE A 42 -20.66 -15.37 -4.73
N ASN A 43 -20.76 -16.70 -4.87
CA ASN A 43 -21.29 -17.32 -6.08
C ASN A 43 -22.77 -16.97 -6.32
N ARG A 44 -23.55 -16.77 -5.25
CA ARG A 44 -24.95 -16.39 -5.34
C ARG A 44 -25.14 -14.89 -5.61
N ASP A 45 -24.37 -14.06 -4.92
CA ASP A 45 -24.62 -12.61 -4.83
C ASP A 45 -23.64 -11.77 -5.67
N ALA A 46 -22.62 -12.41 -6.26
CA ALA A 46 -21.51 -11.79 -6.99
C ALA A 46 -20.70 -10.75 -6.18
N LEU A 47 -20.88 -10.76 -4.86
CA LEU A 47 -20.25 -9.87 -3.90
C LEU A 47 -20.10 -10.64 -2.58
N LEU A 48 -18.98 -10.41 -1.89
CA LEU A 48 -18.76 -10.91 -0.54
C LEU A 48 -18.20 -9.76 0.32
N HIS A 49 -18.81 -9.54 1.47
CA HIS A 49 -18.26 -8.65 2.50
C HIS A 49 -17.57 -9.50 3.58
N VAL A 50 -16.30 -9.18 3.88
CA VAL A 50 -15.51 -9.87 4.92
C VAL A 50 -15.16 -8.88 6.03
N PRO A 51 -16.03 -8.72 7.06
CA PRO A 51 -15.74 -7.84 8.19
C PRO A 51 -14.47 -8.28 8.89
N GLY A 52 -13.55 -7.34 9.14
CA GLY A 52 -12.29 -7.66 9.81
C GLY A 52 -11.38 -8.60 9.01
N GLY A 53 -11.51 -8.63 7.68
CA GLY A 53 -10.64 -9.43 6.81
C GLY A 53 -9.14 -9.15 7.05
N PHE A 54 -8.81 -7.91 7.45
CA PHE A 54 -7.55 -7.57 8.10
C PHE A 54 -7.83 -7.09 9.53
N GLY A 55 -7.05 -7.57 10.49
CA GLY A 55 -7.11 -7.11 11.88
C GLY A 55 -6.54 -5.70 12.06
N THR A 56 -6.74 -5.12 13.25
CA THR A 56 -6.34 -3.73 13.56
C THR A 56 -4.86 -3.45 13.31
N GLU A 57 -3.97 -4.39 13.64
CA GLU A 57 -2.52 -4.23 13.43
C GLU A 57 -2.17 -4.15 11.93
N ASN A 58 -2.76 -5.03 11.12
CA ASN A 58 -2.59 -5.00 9.66
C ASN A 58 -3.14 -3.70 9.06
N MET A 59 -4.31 -3.25 9.54
CA MET A 59 -4.91 -2.00 9.05
C MET A 59 -4.03 -0.78 9.37
N ALA A 60 -3.42 -0.73 10.56
CA ALA A 60 -2.47 0.33 10.91
C ALA A 60 -1.23 0.34 9.99
N LEU A 61 -0.72 -0.84 9.60
CA LEU A 61 0.36 -0.93 8.61
C LEU A 61 -0.06 -0.40 7.24
N ILE A 62 -1.23 -0.83 6.74
CA ILE A 62 -1.76 -0.41 5.44
C ILE A 62 -2.01 1.10 5.41
N GLU A 63 -2.54 1.67 6.50
CA GLU A 63 -2.73 3.12 6.64
C GLU A 63 -1.39 3.87 6.67
N GLY A 64 -0.40 3.34 7.38
CA GLY A 64 0.96 3.89 7.40
C GLY A 64 1.59 3.93 6.00
N TRP A 65 1.53 2.82 5.27
CA TRP A 65 2.02 2.75 3.88
C TRP A 65 1.27 3.68 2.94
N THR A 66 -0.04 3.83 3.13
CA THR A 66 -0.86 4.74 2.32
C THR A 66 -0.47 6.19 2.54
N THR A 67 -0.27 6.58 3.80
CA THR A 67 0.21 7.92 4.16
C THR A 67 1.61 8.17 3.62
N GLU A 68 2.53 7.22 3.80
CA GLU A 68 3.89 7.28 3.26
C GLU A 68 3.87 7.53 1.74
N LEU A 69 3.12 6.73 0.97
CA LEU A 69 3.03 6.89 -0.48
C LEU A 69 2.48 8.25 -0.91
N ALA A 70 1.52 8.81 -0.17
CA ALA A 70 0.93 10.11 -0.47
C ALA A 70 1.91 11.26 -0.23
N GLU A 71 2.90 11.07 0.64
CA GLU A 71 3.93 12.07 0.98
C GLU A 71 5.23 11.90 0.19
N LEU A 72 5.42 10.77 -0.49
CA LEU A 72 6.63 10.51 -1.28
C LEU A 72 6.76 11.50 -2.45
N PRO A 73 7.98 12.00 -2.73
CA PRO A 73 8.23 12.75 -3.94
C PRO A 73 7.89 11.94 -5.20
N GLU A 74 7.24 12.59 -6.15
CA GLU A 74 6.98 12.00 -7.46
C GLU A 74 8.27 11.86 -8.28
N ILE A 75 8.55 10.63 -8.71
CA ILE A 75 9.71 10.30 -9.52
C ILE A 75 9.24 9.66 -10.82
N THR A 76 9.63 10.25 -11.95
CA THR A 76 9.31 9.71 -13.28
C THR A 76 9.71 8.23 -13.39
N GLY A 77 8.76 7.42 -13.87
CA GLY A 77 8.96 5.98 -14.07
C GLY A 77 8.59 5.09 -12.88
N ARG A 78 8.28 5.66 -11.71
CA ARG A 78 7.82 4.92 -10.53
C ARG A 78 6.28 4.78 -10.50
N GLN A 79 5.66 4.98 -9.33
CA GLN A 79 4.22 5.02 -9.16
C GLN A 79 3.59 6.14 -9.99
N TRP A 80 2.34 5.96 -10.39
CA TRP A 80 1.58 6.97 -11.10
C TRP A 80 0.69 7.70 -10.12
N VAL A 81 0.98 8.98 -9.89
CA VAL A 81 0.22 9.85 -9.00
C VAL A 81 -0.68 10.75 -9.84
N PHE A 82 -1.95 10.78 -9.51
CA PHE A 82 -2.97 11.60 -10.16
C PHE A 82 -3.48 12.62 -9.17
N HIS A 83 -3.67 13.83 -9.66
CA HIS A 83 -4.12 14.96 -8.88
C HIS A 83 -5.41 15.55 -9.44
N GLU A 84 -6.13 16.27 -8.57
CA GLU A 84 -7.29 17.08 -8.88
C GLU A 84 -7.20 18.43 -8.16
N GLU A 85 -7.80 19.47 -8.75
CA GLU A 85 -7.89 20.77 -8.07
C GLU A 85 -9.01 20.74 -7.03
N SER A 86 -8.75 21.29 -5.85
CA SER A 86 -9.75 21.45 -4.80
C SER A 86 -10.91 22.33 -5.27
N GLN A 87 -12.13 21.85 -5.07
CA GLN A 87 -13.37 22.59 -5.37
C GLN A 87 -13.69 23.68 -4.34
N THR A 88 -13.07 23.61 -3.17
CA THR A 88 -13.35 24.51 -2.04
C THR A 88 -12.19 25.44 -1.70
N ASP A 89 -11.00 25.18 -2.23
CA ASP A 89 -9.79 25.95 -1.98
C ASP A 89 -9.00 26.11 -3.28
N GLN A 90 -9.22 27.23 -3.97
CA GLN A 90 -8.74 27.44 -5.33
C GLN A 90 -7.20 27.42 -5.40
N GLY A 91 -6.65 26.68 -6.36
CA GLY A 91 -5.20 26.53 -6.52
C GLY A 91 -4.55 25.50 -5.59
N THR A 92 -5.32 24.81 -4.75
CA THR A 92 -4.83 23.68 -3.95
C THR A 92 -4.93 22.39 -4.76
N ASP A 93 -3.80 21.70 -4.90
CA ASP A 93 -3.66 20.43 -5.60
C ASP A 93 -3.85 19.27 -4.63
N LEU A 94 -4.72 18.33 -4.98
CA LEU A 94 -5.09 17.20 -4.13
C LEU A 94 -4.74 15.89 -4.83
N VAL A 95 -4.04 14.98 -4.13
CA VAL A 95 -3.86 13.61 -4.61
C VAL A 95 -5.23 12.93 -4.65
N SER A 96 -5.63 12.41 -5.82
CA SER A 96 -6.89 11.68 -6.00
C SER A 96 -6.67 10.18 -6.18
N ARG A 97 -5.56 9.78 -6.78
CA ARG A 97 -5.26 8.37 -7.03
C ARG A 97 -3.77 8.10 -7.12
N ILE A 98 -3.36 6.94 -6.62
CA ILE A 98 -2.04 6.38 -6.90
C ILE A 98 -2.20 4.98 -7.50
N GLU A 99 -1.45 4.68 -8.56
CA GLU A 99 -1.42 3.36 -9.22
C GLU A 99 0.02 2.83 -9.36
N LYS A 100 0.17 1.53 -9.62
CA LYS A 100 1.47 0.87 -9.89
C LYS A 100 2.47 1.03 -8.73
N MET A 101 2.08 0.61 -7.53
CA MET A 101 2.80 0.83 -6.27
C MET A 101 3.66 -0.36 -5.86
N SER A 102 3.13 -1.58 -5.95
CA SER A 102 3.77 -2.86 -5.64
C SER A 102 5.18 -3.03 -6.22
N PRO A 103 5.50 -2.59 -7.48
CA PRO A 103 6.86 -2.68 -7.98
C PRO A 103 7.88 -1.78 -7.24
N PHE A 104 7.41 -0.78 -6.48
CA PHE A 104 8.25 0.25 -5.86
C PHE A 104 8.04 0.39 -4.34
N HIS A 105 7.03 -0.28 -3.77
CA HIS A 105 6.69 -0.21 -2.35
C HIS A 105 6.42 -1.61 -1.79
N SER A 106 7.31 -2.11 -0.93
CA SER A 106 7.25 -3.48 -0.42
C SER A 106 5.96 -3.79 0.33
N GLY A 107 5.43 -2.84 1.11
CA GLY A 107 4.15 -3.04 1.82
C GLY A 107 2.96 -3.25 0.88
N PHE A 108 2.92 -2.59 -0.28
CA PHE A 108 1.84 -2.80 -1.25
C PHE A 108 2.04 -4.08 -2.04
N ALA A 109 3.30 -4.48 -2.29
CA ALA A 109 3.60 -5.80 -2.83
C ALA A 109 3.13 -6.92 -1.88
N ASP A 110 3.38 -6.77 -0.58
CA ASP A 110 2.93 -7.72 0.45
C ASP A 110 1.40 -7.75 0.56
N LEU A 111 0.74 -6.59 0.48
CA LEU A 111 -0.73 -6.51 0.44
C LEU A 111 -1.32 -7.19 -0.79
N ALA A 112 -0.72 -6.97 -1.97
CA ALA A 112 -1.15 -7.63 -3.20
C ALA A 112 -1.01 -9.15 -3.08
N HIS A 113 0.14 -9.65 -2.59
CA HIS A 113 0.34 -11.07 -2.35
C HIS A 113 -0.65 -11.64 -1.33
N ALA A 114 -0.91 -10.92 -0.23
CA ALA A 114 -1.89 -11.34 0.77
C ALA A 114 -3.29 -11.50 0.16
N LEU A 115 -3.70 -10.63 -0.75
CA LEU A 115 -5.03 -10.69 -1.37
C LEU A 115 -5.18 -11.78 -2.44
N MET A 116 -4.10 -12.33 -2.99
CA MET A 116 -4.16 -13.39 -4.00
C MET A 116 -4.83 -14.66 -3.48
N GLY A 117 -4.58 -15.04 -2.21
CA GLY A 117 -5.16 -16.23 -1.59
C GLY A 117 -6.71 -16.22 -1.61
N PRO A 118 -7.37 -15.26 -0.92
CA PRO A 118 -8.82 -15.17 -0.91
C PRO A 118 -9.40 -14.89 -2.31
N ALA A 119 -8.73 -14.12 -3.17
CA ALA A 119 -9.16 -13.95 -4.55
C ALA A 119 -9.17 -15.27 -5.32
N GLY A 120 -8.14 -16.09 -5.14
CA GLY A 120 -8.06 -17.42 -5.76
C GLY A 120 -9.14 -18.37 -5.23
N GLN A 121 -9.50 -18.30 -3.95
CA GLN A 121 -10.64 -19.06 -3.40
C GLN A 121 -11.96 -18.70 -4.09
N LEU A 122 -12.19 -17.42 -4.39
CA LEU A 122 -13.39 -16.97 -5.09
C LEU A 122 -13.39 -17.32 -6.58
N LEU A 123 -12.23 -17.26 -7.22
CA LEU A 123 -12.07 -17.57 -8.65
C LEU A 123 -12.01 -19.08 -8.94
N GLY A 124 -11.69 -19.91 -7.93
CA GLY A 124 -11.48 -21.34 -8.08
C GLY A 124 -10.17 -21.72 -8.75
N GLU A 125 -9.24 -20.77 -8.89
CA GLU A 125 -7.94 -20.93 -9.55
C GLU A 125 -6.89 -20.00 -8.92
N GLU A 126 -5.64 -20.11 -9.37
CA GLU A 126 -4.57 -19.23 -8.90
C GLU A 126 -4.79 -17.79 -9.37
N ALA A 127 -4.85 -16.85 -8.42
CA ALA A 127 -5.00 -15.43 -8.72
C ALA A 127 -3.65 -14.74 -8.92
N VAL A 128 -3.57 -13.84 -9.89
CA VAL A 128 -2.40 -12.99 -10.13
C VAL A 128 -2.77 -11.51 -10.07
N LEU A 129 -1.84 -10.67 -9.65
CA LEU A 129 -2.03 -9.22 -9.62
C LEU A 129 -1.99 -8.67 -11.04
N PHE A 130 -3.14 -8.20 -11.53
CA PHE A 130 -3.21 -7.49 -12.81
C PHE A 130 -2.96 -5.99 -12.66
N LYS A 131 -3.69 -5.34 -11.74
CA LYS A 131 -3.60 -3.91 -11.45
C LYS A 131 -4.02 -3.64 -10.01
N GLU A 132 -3.50 -2.54 -9.47
CA GLU A 132 -3.79 -2.00 -8.14
C GLU A 132 -3.96 -0.47 -8.23
N LYS A 133 -4.72 0.09 -7.27
CA LYS A 133 -4.89 1.53 -7.10
C LYS A 133 -5.30 1.86 -5.67
N ILE A 134 -4.87 3.01 -5.18
CA ILE A 134 -5.46 3.69 -4.02
C ILE A 134 -6.30 4.84 -4.57
N ASN A 135 -7.54 4.99 -4.08
CA ASN A 135 -8.36 6.17 -4.40
C ASN A 135 -8.51 6.99 -3.13
N PHE A 136 -8.02 8.22 -3.17
CA PHE A 136 -8.13 9.18 -2.08
C PHE A 136 -9.44 9.95 -2.24
N LYS A 137 -10.09 10.23 -1.11
CA LYS A 137 -11.29 11.06 -1.04
C LYS A 137 -10.97 12.24 -0.13
N MET A 138 -10.20 13.18 -0.66
CA MET A 138 -9.71 14.33 0.10
C MET A 138 -10.84 15.33 0.34
N PRO A 139 -10.86 16.05 1.49
CA PRO A 139 -11.79 17.16 1.68
C PRO A 139 -11.64 18.19 0.55
N GLY A 140 -12.74 18.51 -0.13
CA GLY A 140 -12.74 19.42 -1.27
C GLY A 140 -12.45 18.76 -2.63
N GLY A 141 -12.18 17.45 -2.68
CA GLY A 141 -12.04 16.70 -3.93
C GLY A 141 -13.36 16.42 -4.65
N ASP A 142 -13.30 16.06 -5.93
CA ASP A 142 -14.48 15.83 -6.80
C ASP A 142 -15.02 14.38 -6.71
N GLY A 143 -14.34 13.52 -5.95
CA GLY A 143 -14.76 12.14 -5.72
C GLY A 143 -13.96 11.15 -6.52
#